data_AF-A0A662CB09-F1
#
_entry.id   AF-A0A662CB09-F1
#
_cell.length_a   1.000
_cell.length_b   1.000
_cell.length_c   1.000
_cell.angle_alpha   90.00
_cell.angle_beta   90.00
_cell.angle_gamma   90.00
#
_symmetry.space_group_name_H-M   'P 1'
#
loop_
_entity.id
_entity.type
_entity.pdbx_description
1 polymer ?
#
loop_
_entity_poly.entity_id
_entity_poly.type
_entity_poly.pdbx_seq_one_letter_code
_entity_poly.pdbx_strand_id
1 'polypeptide(L)' 'MSGRKAAEERRKRIPKKVDLILVLCDYLNHNTLKGLKKQAKKDGIPLIFSRRSLGHIIRALEQWET' A
#
# COMPACT_ATOMS: atom_id res chain seq x y z
N MET A 1 7.63 31.89 -7.07
CA MET A 1 6.56 30.90 -6.76
C MET A 1 7.15 29.50 -6.89
N SER A 2 7.47 28.81 -5.79
CA SER A 2 8.08 27.46 -5.85
C SER A 2 7.00 26.40 -6.03
N GLY A 3 6.82 25.93 -7.26
CA GLY A 3 5.83 24.91 -7.65
C GLY A 3 6.11 23.48 -7.18
N ARG A 4 6.93 23.28 -6.14
CA ARG A 4 7.41 21.97 -5.69
C ARG A 4 6.65 21.38 -4.48
N LYS A 5 5.37 21.71 -4.27
CA LYS A 5 4.55 21.02 -3.24
C LYS A 5 4.28 19.53 -3.58
N ALA A 6 4.23 19.19 -4.87
CA ALA A 6 3.89 17.83 -5.32
C ALA A 6 4.97 16.75 -5.06
N ALA A 7 6.21 17.14 -4.75
CA ALA A 7 7.26 16.17 -4.42
C ALA A 7 7.17 15.70 -2.96
N GLU A 8 6.72 16.57 -2.06
CA GLU A 8 6.54 16.28 -0.64
C GLU A 8 5.34 15.36 -0.40
N GLU A 9 4.24 15.59 -1.12
CA GLU A 9 3.04 14.75 -1.04
C GLU A 9 3.24 13.31 -1.52
N ARG A 10 4.25 13.07 -2.38
CA ARG A 10 4.63 11.73 -2.85
C ARG A 10 5.46 10.93 -1.84
N ARG A 11 5.86 11.56 -0.72
CA ARG A 11 6.59 10.92 0.39
C ARG A 11 5.66 10.59 1.57
N LYS A 12 4.39 10.28 1.32
CA LYS A 12 3.51 9.68 2.33
C LYS A 12 4.14 8.35 2.74
N ARG A 13 4.81 8.36 3.90
CA ARG A 13 5.40 7.18 4.50
C ARG A 13 4.29 6.34 5.10
N ILE A 14 4.35 5.02 4.93
CA ILE A 14 3.57 4.08 5.73
C ILE A 14 3.75 4.45 7.21
N PRO A 15 2.67 4.65 7.97
CA PRO A 15 2.72 4.93 9.41
C PRO A 15 3.51 3.85 10.18
N LYS A 16 4.03 4.20 11.35
CA LYS A 16 4.66 3.22 12.23
C LYS A 16 3.56 2.34 12.87
N LYS A 17 3.86 1.04 13.07
CA LYS A 17 2.92 0.01 13.58
C LYS A 17 1.77 -0.30 12.62
N VAL A 18 2.12 -0.67 11.39
CA VAL A 18 1.16 -1.22 10.43
C VAL A 18 1.48 -2.69 10.27
N ASP A 19 0.52 -3.55 10.60
CA ASP A 19 0.68 -5.00 10.54
C ASP A 19 0.38 -5.56 9.14
N LEU A 20 -0.42 -4.84 8.33
CA LEU A 20 -0.80 -5.23 6.98
C LEU A 20 -1.11 -4.01 6.10
N ILE A 21 -0.68 -4.06 4.84
CA ILE A 21 -1.04 -3.06 3.82
C ILE A 21 -1.94 -3.72 2.78
N LEU A 22 -3.13 -3.15 2.62
CA LEU A 22 -4.09 -3.58 1.62
C LEU A 22 -4.24 -2.52 0.52
N VAL A 23 -4.04 -2.94 -0.74
CA VAL A 23 -4.20 -2.09 -1.91
C VAL A 23 -5.47 -2.47 -2.68
N LEU A 24 -6.47 -1.61 -2.56
CA LEU A 24 -7.80 -1.70 -3.19
C LEU A 24 -7.90 -0.73 -4.37
N CYS A 25 -7.21 -1.03 -5.47
CA CYS A 25 -7.25 -0.17 -6.65
C CYS A 25 -7.18 -0.99 -7.93
N ASP A 26 -7.95 -0.58 -8.93
CA ASP A 26 -7.85 -1.13 -10.29
C ASP A 26 -6.49 -0.84 -10.92
N TYR A 27 -5.98 0.35 -10.63
CA TYR A 27 -4.73 0.85 -11.17
C TYR A 27 -4.04 1.79 -10.17
N LEU A 28 -2.79 1.48 -9.85
CA LEU A 28 -1.86 2.41 -9.19
C LEU A 28 -0.81 2.83 -10.22
N ASN A 29 -0.42 4.11 -10.21
CA ASN A 29 0.70 4.52 -11.05
C ASN A 29 1.98 3.75 -10.64
N HIS A 30 2.85 3.48 -11.62
CA HIS A 30 4.06 2.69 -11.42
C HIS A 30 4.99 3.24 -10.32
N ASN A 31 5.07 4.57 -10.16
CA ASN A 31 5.95 5.20 -9.17
C ASN A 31 5.41 5.03 -7.74
N THR A 32 4.11 5.16 -7.54
CA THR A 32 3.45 4.92 -6.24
C THR A 32 3.59 3.46 -5.83
N LEU A 33 3.37 2.53 -6.77
CA LEU A 33 3.52 1.10 -6.51
C LEU A 33 4.96 0.73 -6.13
N LYS A 34 5.96 1.28 -6.85
CA LYS A 34 7.38 1.08 -6.53
C LYS A 34 7.74 1.64 -5.16
N GLY A 35 7.26 2.83 -4.82
CA GLY A 35 7.46 3.45 -3.50
C GLY A 35 6.86 2.60 -2.39
N LEU A 36 5.61 2.18 -2.55
CA LEU A 36 4.89 1.35 -1.57
C LEU A 36 5.56 0.00 -1.36
N LYS A 37 5.89 -0.73 -2.44
CA LYS A 37 6.58 -2.02 -2.35
C LYS A 37 7.94 -1.90 -1.67
N LYS A 38 8.72 -0.85 -2.00
CA LYS A 38 10.03 -0.61 -1.40
C LYS A 38 9.91 -0.32 0.09
N GLN A 39 8.90 0.45 0.49
CA GLN A 39 8.70 0.79 1.89
C GLN A 39 8.16 -0.40 2.70
N ALA A 40 7.15 -1.11 2.20
CA ALA A 40 6.64 -2.33 2.83
C ALA A 40 7.74 -3.38 3.03
N LYS A 41 8.58 -3.61 2.00
CA LYS A 41 9.73 -4.53 2.11
C LYS A 41 10.77 -4.07 3.15
N LYS A 42 11.02 -2.76 3.23
CA LYS A 42 11.96 -2.20 4.20
C LYS A 42 11.45 -2.39 5.63
N ASP A 43 10.15 -2.23 5.83
CA ASP A 43 9.51 -2.25 7.15
C ASP A 43 9.03 -3.66 7.53
N GLY A 44 9.21 -4.67 6.66
CA GLY A 44 8.84 -6.06 6.91
C GLY A 44 7.32 -6.32 6.88
N ILE A 45 6.55 -5.42 6.30
CA ILE A 45 5.08 -5.43 6.38
C ILE A 45 4.50 -6.22 5.19
N PRO A 46 3.59 -7.17 5.41
CA PRO A 46 2.89 -7.86 4.32
C PRO A 46 2.06 -6.88 3.48
N LEU A 47 2.08 -7.10 2.16
CA LEU A 47 1.41 -6.25 1.18
C LEU A 47 0.49 -7.10 0.29
N ILE A 48 -0.82 -6.85 0.38
CA ILE A 48 -1.85 -7.57 -0.38
C ILE A 48 -2.45 -6.64 -1.42
N PHE A 49 -2.58 -7.13 -2.66
CA PHE A 49 -3.24 -6.44 -3.75
C PHE A 49 -4.56 -7.12 -4.08
N SER A 50 -5.64 -6.35 -4.20
CA SER A 50 -6.90 -6.83 -4.77
C SER A 50 -7.36 -5.92 -5.89
N ARG A 51 -7.60 -6.51 -7.07
CA ARG A 51 -8.28 -5.86 -8.18
C ARG A 51 -9.76 -6.21 -8.09
N ARG A 52 -10.59 -5.21 -7.81
CA ARG A 52 -12.08 -5.25 -7.83
C ARG A 52 -12.83 -6.23 -6.94
N SER A 53 -12.19 -7.14 -6.20
CA SER A 53 -12.93 -8.06 -5.32
C SER A 53 -12.56 -7.88 -3.86
N LEU A 54 -13.43 -7.18 -3.15
CA LEU A 54 -13.43 -7.13 -1.68
C LEU A 54 -13.57 -8.54 -1.10
N GLY A 55 -14.34 -9.42 -1.75
CA GLY A 55 -14.52 -10.82 -1.33
C GLY A 55 -13.23 -11.64 -1.30
N HIS A 56 -12.28 -11.37 -2.20
CA HIS A 56 -10.97 -12.05 -2.15
C HIS A 56 -10.13 -11.59 -0.97
N ILE A 57 -10.33 -10.35 -0.53
CA ILE A 57 -9.66 -9.79 0.65
C ILE A 57 -10.26 -10.34 1.93
N ILE A 58 -11.59 -10.38 2.03
CA ILE A 58 -12.28 -10.94 3.19
C ILE A 58 -11.76 -12.35 3.46
N ARG A 59 -11.67 -13.18 2.40
CA ARG A 59 -11.10 -14.52 2.51
C ARG A 59 -9.63 -14.55 2.94
N ALA A 60 -8.81 -13.64 2.43
CA ALA A 60 -7.39 -13.55 2.81
C ALA A 60 -7.21 -13.05 4.25
N LEU A 61 -8.09 -12.18 4.75
CA LEU A 61 -8.10 -11.70 6.12
C LEU A 61 -8.58 -12.77 7.11
N GLU A 62 -9.65 -13.50 6.77
CA GLU A 62 -10.14 -14.65 7.55
C GLU A 62 -9.05 -15.71 7.75
N GLN A 63 -8.24 -15.97 6.71
CA GLN A 63 -7.10 -16.88 6.78
C GLN A 63 -5.92 -16.35 7.60
N TRP A 64 -5.88 -15.05 7.88
CA TRP A 64 -4.79 -14.40 8.61
C TRP A 64 -5.11 -14.23 10.12
N GLU A 65 -6.39 -14.22 10.49
CA GLU A 65 -6.86 -14.20 11.89
C GLU A 65 -6.84 -15.58 12.58
N THR A 66 -6.65 -16.68 11.83
CA THR A 66 -6.57 -18.06 12.36
C THR A 66 -5.13 -18.50 12.56
#